data_AF-A0A6A5TG62-F1
#
_entry.id   AF-A0A6A5TG62-F1
#
_cell.length_a   1.000
_cell.length_b   1.000
_cell.length_c   1.000
_cell.angle_alpha   90.00
_cell.angle_beta   90.00
_cell.angle_gamma   90.00
#
_symmetry.space_group_name_H-M   'P 1'
#
loop_
_entity.id
_entity.type
_entity.pdbx_description
1 polymer ?
#
loop_
_entity_poly.entity_id
_entity_poly.type
_entity_poly.pdbx_seq_one_letter_code
_entity_poly.pdbx_strand_id
1 'polypeptide(L)'
;PRRSEESHNQPTPRRSAESHNQPSQLGSDEIRRQETQKPSTDRPNADITEATAFDRQIDALLLYLHSEDIFHAHRTPTGNQTETTLVLSFAALNRMRMRKLQAQLVEKIMLMHFRNEIPEGWEDLLSKYIASVRDNDFVQTTAHRVDDPFTVDCRRLADADVLKKGLACISDRGEEWKDVAFPKSRDKKNSPWSIGGGNRKQKYTTARIDRFLFGIIGGTLLVGPMWLMVLHKTKMTGLISTTVFVFAFILLMVYQLDTPFTVLAATAAYAAVLVVFVGTNN
;
A
#
# COMPACT_ATOMS: atom_id res chain seq x y z
N PRO A 1 10.37 -33.23 -51.17
CA PRO A 1 11.19 -32.66 -52.25
C PRO A 1 11.41 -31.15 -52.06
N ARG A 2 12.65 -30.79 -51.66
CA ARG A 2 13.38 -29.51 -51.82
C ARG A 2 12.72 -28.21 -51.29
N ARG A 3 13.32 -27.57 -50.27
CA ARG A 3 14.37 -26.50 -50.33
C ARG A 3 13.68 -25.14 -50.58
N SER A 4 13.81 -24.10 -49.75
CA SER A 4 15.02 -23.40 -49.30
C SER A 4 14.63 -22.51 -48.10
N GLU A 5 15.36 -22.51 -46.97
CA GLU A 5 16.51 -21.63 -46.68
C GLU A 5 16.22 -20.14 -46.88
N GLU A 6 15.99 -19.42 -45.78
CA GLU A 6 16.45 -18.04 -45.67
C GLU A 6 16.91 -17.75 -44.23
N SER A 7 18.11 -17.21 -44.17
CA SER A 7 19.04 -17.09 -43.06
C SER A 7 19.36 -15.62 -42.85
N HIS A 8 19.82 -15.29 -41.63
CA HIS A 8 20.61 -14.11 -41.28
C HIS A 8 19.90 -12.76 -41.14
N ASN A 9 19.85 -12.21 -39.91
CA ASN A 9 20.96 -11.40 -39.41
C ASN A 9 20.75 -10.95 -37.95
N GLN A 10 21.68 -11.32 -37.07
CA GLN A 10 21.97 -10.61 -35.81
C GLN A 10 22.98 -9.48 -36.11
N PRO A 11 22.93 -8.37 -35.36
CA PRO A 11 24.12 -7.55 -35.13
C PRO A 11 24.61 -7.68 -33.68
N THR A 12 25.86 -8.10 -33.55
CA THR A 12 26.71 -8.04 -32.33
C THR A 12 27.28 -6.61 -32.15
N PRO A 13 27.88 -6.29 -30.98
CA PRO A 13 27.97 -4.93 -30.43
C PRO A 13 29.16 -4.12 -30.96
N ARG A 14 28.98 -2.80 -31.06
CA ARG A 14 30.06 -1.84 -31.30
C ARG A 14 30.71 -1.39 -30.00
N ARG A 15 32.03 -1.55 -29.98
CA ARG A 15 33.02 -1.12 -28.99
C ARG A 15 33.63 0.21 -29.48
N SER A 16 33.59 1.24 -28.65
CA SER A 16 34.43 2.46 -28.73
C SER A 16 34.47 2.97 -27.28
N ALA A 17 35.53 2.84 -26.49
CA ALA A 17 36.89 3.37 -26.63
C ALA A 17 36.93 4.92 -26.74
N GLU A 18 37.59 5.49 -25.74
CA GLU A 18 38.46 6.69 -25.76
C GLU A 18 38.00 8.05 -25.19
N SER A 19 39.01 8.69 -24.57
CA SER A 19 39.13 10.05 -23.99
C SER A 19 38.78 10.15 -22.50
N HIS A 20 39.70 10.00 -21.54
CA HIS A 20 40.95 10.75 -21.33
C HIS A 20 40.74 12.28 -21.40
N ASN A 21 40.56 12.91 -20.23
CA ASN A 21 40.99 14.29 -19.97
C ASN A 21 40.98 14.60 -18.46
N GLN A 22 42.14 14.41 -17.82
CA GLN A 22 42.68 15.30 -16.78
C GLN A 22 43.92 15.93 -17.43
N PRO A 23 44.24 17.22 -17.21
CA PRO A 23 44.82 17.62 -15.92
C PRO A 23 44.49 19.07 -15.51
N SER A 24 44.75 19.41 -14.24
CA SER A 24 45.55 20.58 -13.83
C SER A 24 45.53 20.69 -12.31
N GLN A 25 46.59 20.18 -11.69
CA GLN A 25 47.09 20.74 -10.44
C GLN A 25 48.00 21.92 -10.76
N LEU A 26 47.77 23.04 -10.08
CA LEU A 26 48.77 24.08 -9.80
C LEU A 26 48.32 24.68 -8.46
N GLY A 27 49.03 24.42 -7.38
CA GLY A 27 50.05 25.34 -6.86
C GLY A 27 49.46 26.00 -5.61
N SER A 28 49.75 25.46 -4.42
CA SER A 28 50.91 25.81 -3.58
C SER A 28 50.67 27.07 -2.77
N ASP A 29 50.62 26.85 -1.46
CA ASP A 29 51.22 27.69 -0.43
C ASP A 29 50.74 29.14 -0.30
N GLU A 30 49.76 29.36 0.57
CA GLU A 30 49.81 30.60 1.36
C GLU A 30 49.17 30.49 2.77
N ILE A 31 50.07 30.40 3.76
CA ILE A 31 50.10 31.17 5.00
C ILE A 31 48.93 31.00 5.99
N ARG A 32 49.16 30.07 6.92
CA ARG A 32 49.33 30.34 8.37
C ARG A 32 48.82 31.72 8.86
N ARG A 33 47.56 31.79 9.30
CA ARG A 33 47.16 32.60 10.46
C ARG A 33 46.33 31.74 11.42
N GLN A 34 47.02 31.32 12.47
CA GLN A 34 46.38 30.96 13.73
C GLN A 34 45.71 32.23 14.25
N GLU A 35 44.38 32.23 14.28
CA GLU A 35 43.62 33.17 15.07
C GLU A 35 43.08 32.43 16.29
N THR A 36 43.43 33.00 17.43
CA THR A 36 43.34 32.45 18.78
C THR A 36 41.90 32.20 19.18
N GLN A 37 41.42 30.96 19.06
CA GLN A 37 40.11 30.57 19.56
C GLN A 37 40.18 30.37 21.09
N LYS A 38 39.70 31.40 21.79
CA LYS A 38 39.47 31.42 23.24
C LYS A 38 38.46 30.32 23.63
N PRO A 39 38.66 29.57 24.72
CA PRO A 39 37.71 28.55 25.14
C PRO A 39 36.46 29.23 25.70
N SER A 40 35.36 29.18 24.96
CA SER A 40 34.04 29.59 25.44
C SER A 40 33.56 28.55 26.44
N THR A 41 33.43 29.01 27.68
CA THR A 41 32.82 28.34 28.82
C THR A 41 31.54 27.58 28.43
N ASP A 42 31.57 26.26 28.61
CA ASP A 42 30.41 25.38 28.59
C ASP A 42 29.30 25.93 29.50
N ARG A 43 28.22 26.44 28.89
CA ARG A 43 26.91 26.46 29.53
C ARG A 43 26.20 25.17 29.11
N PRO A 44 25.86 24.26 30.04
CA PRO A 44 25.11 23.07 29.68
C PRO A 44 23.72 23.45 29.17
N ASN A 45 23.34 22.82 28.06
CA ASN A 45 22.13 23.00 27.27
C ASN A 45 20.84 22.85 28.09
N ALA A 46 20.23 23.97 28.51
CA ALA A 46 18.88 23.97 29.07
C ALA A 46 17.83 23.58 28.00
N ASP A 47 18.06 23.96 26.74
CA ASP A 47 17.10 23.79 25.63
C ASP A 47 16.92 22.31 25.20
N ILE A 48 17.98 21.49 25.29
CA ILE A 48 17.90 20.05 25.02
C ILE A 48 17.15 19.30 26.14
N THR A 49 17.21 19.83 27.36
CA THR A 49 16.53 19.21 28.51
C THR A 49 15.02 19.43 28.46
N GLU A 50 14.56 20.58 27.98
CA GLU A 50 13.13 20.87 27.81
C GLU A 50 12.52 20.12 26.61
N ALA A 51 13.20 20.06 25.47
CA ALA A 51 12.73 19.32 24.29
C ALA A 51 12.51 17.83 24.58
N THR A 52 13.40 17.22 25.38
CA THR A 52 13.27 15.80 25.77
C THR A 52 12.15 15.55 26.80
N ALA A 53 11.76 16.57 27.58
CA ALA A 53 10.66 16.45 28.53
C ALA A 53 9.29 16.49 27.83
N PHE A 54 9.13 17.37 26.83
CA PHE A 54 7.91 17.46 26.02
C PHE A 54 7.67 16.17 25.22
N ASP A 55 8.71 15.63 24.58
CA ASP A 55 8.63 14.36 23.86
C ASP A 55 8.16 13.20 24.76
N ARG A 56 8.63 13.13 26.01
CA ARG A 56 8.19 12.10 26.96
C ARG A 56 6.72 12.26 27.37
N GLN A 57 6.24 13.49 27.54
CA GLN A 57 4.85 13.75 27.87
C GLN A 57 3.92 13.37 26.72
N ILE A 58 4.30 13.69 25.48
CA ILE A 58 3.58 13.25 24.28
C ILE A 58 3.57 11.74 24.19
N ASP A 59 4.71 11.08 24.40
CA ASP A 59 4.79 9.61 24.33
C ASP A 59 3.86 8.94 25.34
N ALA A 60 3.82 9.44 26.59
CA ALA A 60 2.91 8.93 27.60
C ALA A 60 1.43 9.15 27.23
N LEU A 61 1.09 10.32 26.69
CA LEU A 61 -0.28 10.66 26.28
C LEU A 61 -0.72 9.82 25.08
N LEU A 62 0.15 9.63 24.10
CA LEU A 62 -0.13 8.82 22.92
C LEU A 62 -0.27 7.34 23.27
N LEU A 63 0.56 6.84 24.20
CA LEU A 63 0.43 5.49 24.72
C LEU A 63 -0.91 5.32 25.43
N TYR A 64 -1.33 6.28 26.27
CA TYR A 64 -2.62 6.21 26.93
C TYR A 64 -3.81 6.26 25.96
N LEU A 65 -3.73 7.11 24.93
CA LEU A 65 -4.84 7.30 23.97
C LEU A 65 -4.99 6.11 23.02
N HIS A 66 -3.88 5.46 22.64
CA HIS A 66 -3.86 4.38 21.65
C HIS A 66 -3.52 3.01 22.24
N SER A 67 -3.36 2.87 23.56
CA SER A 67 -3.01 1.58 24.18
C SER A 67 -4.01 0.50 23.84
N GLU A 68 -5.29 0.86 23.86
CA GLU A 68 -6.37 -0.02 23.44
C GLU A 68 -6.15 -0.39 21.96
N ASP A 69 -6.18 0.58 21.03
CA ASP A 69 -6.05 0.35 19.58
C ASP A 69 -4.86 -0.53 19.16
N ILE A 70 -3.73 -0.41 19.88
CA ILE A 70 -2.49 -1.14 19.59
C ILE A 70 -2.60 -2.61 20.00
N PHE A 71 -3.29 -2.87 21.11
CA PHE A 71 -3.25 -4.16 21.78
C PHE A 71 -4.65 -4.48 22.32
N HIS A 72 -5.32 -5.44 21.69
CA HIS A 72 -6.65 -5.86 22.12
C HIS A 72 -6.74 -7.38 22.28
N ALA A 73 -7.36 -7.79 23.38
CA ALA A 73 -7.80 -9.16 23.58
C ALA A 73 -9.21 -9.31 23.02
N HIS A 74 -9.35 -9.97 21.88
CA HIS A 74 -10.65 -10.29 21.31
C HIS A 74 -11.12 -11.65 21.82
N ARG A 75 -12.28 -11.67 22.50
CA ARG A 75 -12.93 -12.92 22.92
C ARG A 75 -13.86 -13.38 21.81
N THR A 76 -13.48 -14.45 21.12
CA THR A 76 -14.36 -15.07 20.14
C THR A 76 -15.07 -16.28 20.74
N PRO A 77 -16.40 -16.38 20.62
CA PRO A 77 -17.11 -17.60 20.99
C PRO A 77 -16.82 -18.68 19.94
N THR A 78 -15.99 -19.66 20.29
CA THR A 78 -15.68 -20.82 19.45
C THR A 78 -16.46 -22.01 20.02
N GLY A 79 -17.72 -22.18 19.58
CA GLY A 79 -18.61 -23.23 20.09
C GLY A 79 -19.05 -22.99 21.54
N ASN A 80 -18.81 -23.97 22.43
CA ASN A 80 -19.14 -23.86 23.87
C ASN A 80 -18.03 -23.18 24.70
N GLN A 81 -16.91 -22.79 24.09
CA GLN A 81 -15.76 -22.18 24.79
C GLN A 81 -15.49 -20.77 24.23
N THR A 82 -15.09 -19.86 25.11
CA THR A 82 -14.62 -18.52 24.74
C THR A 82 -13.10 -18.55 24.60
N GLU A 83 -12.59 -18.38 23.38
CA GLU A 83 -11.16 -18.26 23.15
C GLU A 83 -10.77 -16.79 23.18
N THR A 84 -9.85 -16.44 24.08
CA THR A 84 -9.24 -15.10 24.09
C THR A 84 -8.09 -15.10 23.09
N THR A 85 -8.30 -14.39 21.98
CA THR A 85 -7.28 -14.18 20.95
C THR A 85 -6.65 -12.82 21.16
N LEU A 86 -5.32 -12.78 21.15
CA LEU A 86 -4.58 -11.55 21.31
C LEU A 86 -4.16 -11.02 19.95
N VAL A 87 -4.47 -9.74 19.71
CA VAL A 87 -4.26 -9.07 18.42
C VAL A 87 -3.45 -7.80 18.64
N LEU A 88 -2.37 -7.65 17.87
CA LEU A 88 -1.56 -6.43 17.80
C LEU A 88 -1.76 -5.76 16.45
N SER A 89 -2.09 -4.47 16.46
CA SER A 89 -2.31 -3.69 15.24
C SER A 89 -1.12 -2.78 14.94
N PHE A 90 -0.36 -3.11 13.90
CA PHE A 90 0.65 -2.21 13.33
C PHE A 90 0.02 -0.99 12.66
N ALA A 91 -1.23 -1.09 12.22
CA ALA A 91 -1.97 0.06 11.72
C ALA A 91 -2.19 1.11 12.83
N ALA A 92 -2.58 0.67 14.03
CA ALA A 92 -2.69 1.55 15.19
C ALA A 92 -1.33 2.15 15.58
N LEU A 93 -0.27 1.34 15.57
CA LEU A 93 1.09 1.82 15.82
C LEU A 93 1.53 2.90 14.81
N ASN A 94 1.21 2.72 13.52
CA ASN A 94 1.51 3.71 12.50
C ASN A 94 0.73 5.02 12.73
N ARG A 95 -0.54 4.95 13.15
CA ARG A 95 -1.31 6.13 13.55
C ARG A 95 -0.67 6.85 14.75
N MET A 96 -0.22 6.11 15.76
CA MET A 96 0.49 6.67 16.90
C MET A 96 1.77 7.40 16.46
N ARG A 97 2.56 6.79 15.56
CA ARG A 97 3.76 7.41 14.97
C ARG A 97 3.42 8.71 14.23
N MET A 98 2.36 8.73 13.42
CA MET A 98 1.93 9.94 12.73
C MET A 98 1.53 11.05 13.70
N ARG A 99 0.77 10.73 14.75
CA ARG A 99 0.38 11.70 15.79
C ARG A 99 1.58 12.28 16.52
N LYS A 100 2.59 11.45 16.82
CA LYS A 100 3.85 11.90 17.40
C LYS A 100 4.56 12.92 16.50
N LEU A 101 4.75 12.57 15.23
CA LEU A 101 5.38 13.46 14.25
C LEU A 101 4.59 14.75 14.05
N GLN A 102 3.26 14.67 14.05
CA GLN A 102 2.39 15.84 13.96
C GLN A 102 2.58 16.77 15.17
N ALA A 103 2.62 16.23 16.39
CA ALA A 103 2.82 17.02 17.60
C ALA A 103 4.19 17.72 17.62
N GLN A 104 5.24 17.00 17.24
CA GLN A 104 6.59 17.56 17.11
C GLN A 104 6.65 18.68 16.05
N LEU A 105 6.00 18.49 14.90
CA LEU A 105 5.95 19.52 13.86
C LEU A 105 5.20 20.78 14.34
N VAL A 106 4.10 20.61 15.06
CA VAL A 106 3.33 21.72 15.64
C VAL A 106 4.17 22.51 16.63
N GLU A 107 4.94 21.85 17.50
CA GLU A 107 5.87 22.50 18.41
C GLU A 107 6.89 23.36 17.66
N LYS A 108 7.53 22.80 16.62
CA LYS A 108 8.51 23.54 15.81
C LYS A 108 7.89 24.74 15.09
N ILE A 109 6.67 24.59 14.57
CA ILE A 109 5.93 25.70 13.95
C ILE A 109 5.58 26.78 14.98
N MET A 110 5.18 26.39 16.20
CA MET A 110 4.93 27.34 17.29
C MET A 110 6.20 28.10 17.67
N LEU A 111 7.36 27.43 17.74
CA LEU A 111 8.64 28.09 17.98
C LEU A 111 8.97 29.11 16.87
N MET A 112 8.77 28.75 15.60
CA MET A 112 8.92 29.71 14.49
C MET A 112 8.02 30.92 14.65
N HIS A 113 6.74 30.70 14.99
CA HIS A 113 5.75 31.77 15.09
C HIS A 113 6.01 32.71 16.29
N PHE A 114 6.34 32.17 17.45
CA PHE A 114 6.47 32.95 18.69
C PHE A 114 7.89 33.44 18.96
N ARG A 115 8.92 32.70 18.53
CA ARG A 115 10.34 33.07 18.76
C ARG A 115 11.03 33.65 17.51
N ASN A 116 10.39 33.60 16.33
CA ASN A 116 10.99 34.02 15.05
C ASN A 116 12.33 33.32 14.73
N GLU A 117 12.54 32.12 15.28
CA GLU A 117 13.72 31.30 15.05
C GLU A 117 13.34 30.14 14.12
N ILE A 118 14.23 29.78 13.20
CA ILE A 118 14.05 28.60 12.35
C ILE A 118 14.69 27.41 13.10
N PRO A 119 13.90 26.53 13.75
CA PRO A 119 14.45 25.41 14.48
C PRO A 119 15.15 24.43 13.53
N GLU A 120 16.32 23.94 13.92
CA GLU A 120 17.07 22.97 13.14
C GLU A 120 16.30 21.64 12.98
N GLY A 121 16.41 21.00 11.81
CA GLY A 121 15.83 19.67 11.56
C GLY A 121 14.32 19.62 11.28
N TRP A 122 13.64 20.77 11.10
CA TRP A 122 12.21 20.80 10.79
C TRP A 122 11.88 20.17 9.42
N GLU A 123 12.75 20.33 8.43
CA GLU A 123 12.58 19.77 7.07
C GLU A 123 12.59 18.22 7.11
N ASP A 124 13.50 17.64 7.88
CA ASP A 124 13.58 16.18 8.06
C ASP A 124 12.34 15.64 8.78
N LEU A 125 11.83 16.35 9.78
CA LEU A 125 10.59 15.99 10.47
C LEU A 125 9.39 16.05 9.52
N LEU A 126 9.30 17.10 8.69
CA LEU A 126 8.26 17.23 7.69
C LEU A 126 8.33 16.09 6.65
N SER A 127 9.53 15.78 6.16
CA SER A 127 9.76 14.67 5.23
C SER A 127 9.33 13.32 5.84
N LYS A 128 9.73 13.05 7.09
CA LYS A 128 9.30 11.86 7.84
C LYS A 128 7.79 11.80 8.03
N TYR A 129 7.15 12.94 8.29
CA TYR A 129 5.69 13.02 8.41
C TYR A 129 5.00 12.70 7.08
N ILE A 130 5.41 13.33 5.98
CA ILE A 130 4.86 13.08 4.63
C ILE A 130 5.03 11.60 4.25
N ALA A 131 6.20 11.01 4.50
CA ALA A 131 6.44 9.59 4.28
C ALA A 131 5.47 8.72 5.11
N SER A 132 5.28 9.05 6.39
CA SER A 132 4.39 8.30 7.28
C SER A 132 2.91 8.41 6.86
N VAL A 133 2.48 9.56 6.34
CA VAL A 133 1.13 9.76 5.78
C VAL A 133 0.93 8.89 4.54
N ARG A 134 1.91 8.88 3.62
CA ARG A 134 1.88 8.01 2.43
C ARG A 134 1.83 6.52 2.82
N ASP A 135 2.63 6.13 3.80
CA ASP A 135 2.64 4.76 4.32
C ASP A 135 1.27 4.42 4.95
N ASN A 136 0.62 5.37 5.62
CA ASN A 136 -0.73 5.17 6.16
C ASN A 136 -1.78 4.94 5.07
N ASP A 137 -1.71 5.63 3.94
CA ASP A 137 -2.62 5.36 2.80
C ASP A 137 -2.44 3.91 2.28
N PHE A 138 -1.19 3.43 2.24
CA PHE A 138 -0.90 2.05 1.92
C PHE A 138 -1.44 1.06 2.96
N VAL A 139 -1.31 1.38 4.25
CA VAL A 139 -1.87 0.59 5.34
C VAL A 139 -3.40 0.53 5.23
N GLN A 140 -4.08 1.65 5.01
CA GLN A 140 -5.54 1.71 4.91
C GLN A 140 -6.07 0.91 3.71
N THR A 141 -5.45 1.05 2.54
CA THR A 141 -5.86 0.28 1.35
C THR A 141 -5.65 -1.23 1.51
N THR A 142 -4.71 -1.64 2.36
CA THR A 142 -4.42 -3.06 2.63
C THR A 142 -5.25 -3.61 3.78
N ALA A 143 -5.66 -2.79 4.75
CA ALA A 143 -6.38 -3.18 5.96
C ALA A 143 -7.77 -3.80 5.69
N HIS A 144 -8.39 -3.51 4.54
CA HIS A 144 -9.69 -4.11 4.16
C HIS A 144 -9.61 -5.58 3.75
N ARG A 145 -8.41 -6.17 3.68
CA ARG A 145 -8.23 -7.57 3.30
C ARG A 145 -8.53 -8.48 4.48
N VAL A 146 -9.20 -9.60 4.21
CA VAL A 146 -9.45 -10.67 5.20
C VAL A 146 -8.14 -11.15 5.86
N ASP A 147 -7.04 -11.09 5.11
CA ASP A 147 -5.68 -11.31 5.61
C ASP A 147 -4.90 -9.99 5.64
N ASP A 148 -5.11 -9.22 6.71
CA ASP A 148 -4.34 -8.00 6.95
C ASP A 148 -2.88 -8.37 7.33
N PRO A 149 -1.86 -7.89 6.59
CA PRO A 149 -0.46 -8.05 6.97
C PRO A 149 -0.04 -7.11 8.12
N PHE A 150 -0.84 -6.09 8.43
CA PHE A 150 -0.56 -5.14 9.51
C PHE A 150 -1.16 -5.57 10.86
N THR A 151 -1.73 -6.76 10.91
CA THR A 151 -2.29 -7.33 12.12
C THR A 151 -1.55 -8.62 12.47
N VAL A 152 -1.07 -8.70 13.71
CA VAL A 152 -0.39 -9.87 14.29
C VAL A 152 -1.36 -10.54 15.24
N ASP A 153 -1.68 -11.80 15.01
CA ASP A 153 -2.69 -12.56 15.75
C ASP A 153 -2.11 -13.89 16.24
N CYS A 154 -2.39 -14.25 17.51
CA CYS A 154 -2.08 -15.57 18.09
C CYS A 154 -2.57 -16.77 17.27
N ARG A 155 -3.56 -16.60 16.40
CA ARG A 155 -4.06 -17.69 15.54
C ARG A 155 -3.01 -18.16 14.52
N ARG A 156 -2.10 -17.28 14.09
CA ARG A 156 -1.03 -17.61 13.14
C ARG A 156 0.15 -18.17 13.92
N LEU A 157 0.63 -19.36 13.54
CA LEU A 157 1.69 -20.07 14.28
C LEU A 157 2.96 -19.23 14.46
N ALA A 158 3.40 -18.55 13.39
CA ALA A 158 4.60 -17.72 13.42
C ALA A 158 4.45 -16.51 14.36
N ASP A 159 3.30 -15.85 14.27
CA ASP A 159 2.96 -14.68 15.10
C ASP A 159 2.79 -15.09 16.57
N ALA A 160 2.18 -16.24 16.83
CA ALA A 160 2.04 -16.83 18.16
C ALA A 160 3.39 -17.07 18.84
N ASP A 161 4.39 -17.61 18.11
CA ASP A 161 5.73 -17.83 18.65
C ASP A 161 6.46 -16.51 18.93
N VAL A 162 6.32 -15.51 18.06
CA VAL A 162 6.87 -14.16 18.27
C VAL A 162 6.23 -13.52 19.50
N LEU A 163 4.90 -13.58 19.61
CA LEU A 163 4.16 -12.94 20.69
C LEU A 163 4.40 -13.64 22.02
N LYS A 164 4.46 -14.98 22.03
CA LYS A 164 4.81 -15.76 23.22
C LYS A 164 6.21 -15.43 23.73
N LYS A 165 7.19 -15.28 22.84
CA LYS A 165 8.54 -14.85 23.22
C LYS A 165 8.56 -13.41 23.73
N GLY A 166 7.85 -12.51 23.06
CA GLY A 166 7.74 -11.11 23.49
C GLY A 166 7.09 -10.96 24.87
N LEU A 167 5.99 -11.66 25.12
CA LEU A 167 5.29 -11.68 26.40
C LEU A 167 6.16 -12.26 27.52
N ALA A 168 6.90 -13.34 27.25
CA ALA A 168 7.82 -13.92 28.22
C ALA A 168 8.90 -12.93 28.70
N CYS A 169 9.33 -12.01 27.82
CA CYS A 169 10.29 -10.96 28.19
C CYS A 169 9.68 -9.81 29.00
N ILE A 170 8.35 -9.64 28.99
CA ILE A 170 7.64 -8.49 29.60
C ILE A 170 6.88 -8.91 30.88
N SER A 171 6.96 -10.19 31.27
CA SER A 171 6.09 -10.89 32.24
C SER A 171 6.08 -10.36 33.70
N ASP A 172 6.71 -9.22 34.01
CA ASP A 172 6.50 -8.53 35.29
C ASP A 172 5.10 -7.88 35.39
N ARG A 173 4.38 -7.71 34.27
CA ARG A 173 3.02 -7.16 34.21
C ARG A 173 1.96 -8.20 33.84
N GLY A 174 1.38 -8.83 34.85
CA GLY A 174 -0.07 -9.11 34.86
C GLY A 174 -0.53 -10.48 34.34
N GLU A 175 -1.47 -11.05 35.10
CA GLU A 175 -2.10 -12.36 34.89
C GLU A 175 -3.09 -12.42 33.71
N GLU A 176 -3.36 -11.30 33.03
CA GLU A 176 -4.41 -11.18 31.99
C GLU A 176 -4.17 -12.07 30.76
N TRP A 177 -2.93 -12.48 30.51
CA TRP A 177 -2.54 -13.23 29.31
C TRP A 177 -2.42 -14.74 29.56
N LYS A 178 -2.63 -15.20 30.80
CA LYS A 178 -2.47 -16.63 31.16
C LYS A 178 -3.51 -17.51 30.45
N ASP A 179 -4.67 -16.96 30.13
CA ASP A 179 -5.78 -17.67 29.49
C ASP A 179 -5.77 -17.57 27.95
N VAL A 180 -4.72 -16.97 27.35
CA VAL A 180 -4.61 -16.86 25.89
C VAL A 180 -4.27 -18.24 25.31
N ALA A 181 -5.15 -18.73 24.44
CA ALA A 181 -4.96 -20.00 23.75
C ALA A 181 -3.94 -19.83 22.62
N PHE A 182 -2.72 -20.36 22.81
CA PHE A 182 -1.73 -20.43 21.74
C PHE A 182 -1.84 -21.76 21.00
N PRO A 183 -1.88 -21.76 19.64
CA PRO A 183 -1.91 -22.99 18.87
C PRO A 183 -0.64 -23.80 19.11
N LYS A 184 -0.78 -25.12 19.23
CA LYS A 184 0.37 -26.01 19.40
C LYS A 184 1.07 -26.21 18.04
N SER A 185 2.37 -25.96 18.01
CA SER A 185 3.28 -26.11 16.84
C SER A 185 3.16 -27.43 16.05
N ARG A 186 2.55 -28.48 16.63
CA ARG A 186 2.43 -29.81 16.00
C ARG A 186 1.19 -30.01 15.14
N ASP A 187 0.24 -29.07 15.10
CA ASP A 187 -0.95 -29.23 14.26
C ASP A 187 -0.56 -29.04 12.79
N LYS A 188 -0.50 -30.13 12.03
CA LYS A 188 -0.23 -30.14 10.57
C LYS A 188 -1.23 -29.29 9.76
N LYS A 189 -2.38 -28.93 10.33
CA LYS A 189 -3.35 -27.99 9.75
C LYS A 189 -2.88 -26.53 9.84
N ASN A 190 -1.99 -26.20 10.77
CA ASN A 190 -1.41 -24.88 10.99
C ASN A 190 -0.01 -24.79 10.37
N SER A 191 0.09 -25.01 9.05
CA SER A 191 1.29 -24.59 8.33
C SER A 191 1.46 -23.06 8.49
N PRO A 192 2.70 -22.53 8.62
CA PRO A 192 2.91 -21.11 8.76
C PRO A 192 2.34 -20.37 7.55
N TRP A 193 1.24 -19.65 7.75
CA TRP A 193 0.72 -18.75 6.73
C TRP A 193 1.75 -17.65 6.49
N SER A 194 2.09 -17.43 5.22
CA SER A 194 2.90 -16.28 4.84
C SER A 194 2.14 -14.99 5.15
N ILE A 195 2.83 -14.02 5.76
CA ILE A 195 2.33 -12.66 5.97
C ILE A 195 1.79 -12.10 4.65
N GLY A 196 0.52 -11.65 4.63
CA GLY A 196 -0.13 -11.07 3.43
C GLY A 196 -1.04 -12.02 2.63
N GLY A 197 -1.55 -13.10 3.23
CA GLY A 197 -2.59 -13.94 2.62
C GLY A 197 -2.13 -14.62 1.33
N GLY A 198 -0.84 -14.96 1.27
CA GLY A 198 -0.16 -15.50 0.12
C GLY A 198 -0.45 -16.98 -0.13
N ASN A 199 -1.72 -17.39 -0.21
CA ASN A 199 -2.04 -18.60 -0.97
C ASN A 199 -1.73 -18.31 -2.45
N ARG A 200 -0.46 -18.48 -2.85
CA ARG A 200 0.06 -18.31 -4.21
C ARG A 200 -0.69 -19.15 -5.26
N LYS A 201 -1.65 -19.99 -4.86
CA LYS A 201 -2.52 -20.76 -5.75
C LYS A 201 -3.91 -20.15 -5.94
N GLN A 202 -4.42 -19.32 -5.02
CA GLN A 202 -5.82 -18.88 -4.99
C GLN A 202 -6.04 -17.51 -5.66
N LYS A 203 -5.03 -16.63 -5.66
CA LYS A 203 -5.11 -15.30 -6.34
C LYS A 203 -4.99 -15.37 -7.87
N TYR A 204 -4.51 -16.48 -8.44
CA TYR A 204 -4.42 -16.62 -9.91
C TYR A 204 -5.70 -17.14 -10.55
N THR A 205 -6.59 -17.79 -9.79
CA THR A 205 -7.82 -18.37 -10.35
C THR A 205 -8.93 -17.33 -10.43
N THR A 206 -9.17 -16.54 -9.39
CA THR A 206 -10.22 -15.50 -9.40
C THR A 206 -9.95 -14.41 -10.43
N ALA A 207 -8.73 -13.87 -10.47
CA ALA A 207 -8.38 -12.84 -11.46
C ALA A 207 -8.44 -13.34 -12.92
N ARG A 208 -8.32 -14.66 -13.16
CA ARG A 208 -8.53 -15.25 -14.49
C ARG A 208 -10.01 -15.49 -14.79
N ILE A 209 -10.78 -15.93 -13.79
CA ILE A 209 -12.21 -16.17 -13.93
C ILE A 209 -12.96 -14.87 -14.20
N ASP A 210 -12.63 -13.78 -13.51
CA ASP A 210 -13.27 -12.48 -13.75
C ASP A 210 -13.06 -12.02 -15.19
N ARG A 211 -11.81 -12.10 -15.69
CA ARG A 211 -11.48 -11.76 -17.09
C ARG A 211 -12.19 -12.66 -18.10
N PHE A 212 -12.32 -13.95 -17.82
CA PHE A 212 -13.09 -14.88 -18.66
C PHE A 212 -14.57 -14.53 -18.67
N LEU A 213 -15.14 -14.20 -17.51
CA LEU A 213 -16.54 -13.83 -17.37
C LEU A 213 -16.85 -12.53 -18.13
N PHE A 214 -15.96 -11.52 -18.04
CA PHE A 214 -16.07 -10.30 -18.84
C PHE A 214 -15.97 -10.57 -20.34
N GLY A 215 -15.08 -11.48 -20.76
CA GLY A 215 -14.98 -11.92 -22.14
C GLY A 215 -16.26 -12.58 -22.65
N ILE A 216 -16.89 -13.42 -21.83
CA ILE A 216 -18.16 -14.08 -22.17
C ILE A 216 -19.31 -13.08 -22.22
N ILE A 217 -19.42 -12.18 -21.25
CA ILE A 217 -20.47 -11.15 -21.21
C ILE A 217 -20.32 -10.22 -22.41
N GLY A 218 -19.12 -9.70 -22.67
CA GLY A 218 -18.84 -8.83 -23.81
C GLY A 218 -19.04 -9.54 -25.16
N GLY A 219 -18.62 -10.80 -25.26
CA GLY A 219 -18.82 -11.62 -26.47
C GLY A 219 -20.30 -11.89 -26.75
N THR A 220 -21.08 -12.21 -25.72
CA THR A 220 -22.53 -12.43 -25.85
C THR A 220 -23.25 -11.14 -26.27
N LEU A 221 -22.77 -9.99 -25.81
CA LEU A 221 -23.31 -8.68 -26.16
C LEU A 221 -23.04 -8.25 -27.61
N LEU A 222 -21.91 -8.66 -28.18
CA LEU A 222 -21.59 -8.41 -29.58
C LEU A 222 -22.29 -9.40 -30.52
N VAL A 223 -22.36 -10.67 -30.14
CA VAL A 223 -22.96 -11.74 -30.97
C VAL A 223 -24.50 -11.71 -30.90
N GLY A 224 -25.07 -11.33 -29.77
CA GLY A 224 -26.53 -11.25 -29.53
C GLY A 224 -27.31 -10.47 -30.60
N PRO A 225 -26.99 -9.20 -30.88
CA PRO A 225 -27.71 -8.43 -31.89
C PRO A 225 -27.52 -8.97 -33.31
N MET A 226 -26.37 -9.60 -33.60
CA MET A 226 -26.11 -10.21 -34.90
C MET A 226 -26.95 -11.49 -35.12
N TRP A 227 -27.08 -12.34 -34.10
CA TRP A 227 -27.99 -13.48 -34.10
C TRP A 227 -29.46 -13.06 -34.21
N LEU A 228 -29.84 -11.99 -33.51
CA LEU A 228 -31.21 -11.51 -33.49
C LEU A 228 -31.61 -10.85 -34.82
N MET A 229 -30.67 -10.19 -35.51
CA MET A 229 -30.88 -9.68 -36.88
C MET A 229 -31.12 -10.79 -37.90
N VAL A 230 -30.53 -11.98 -37.73
CA VAL A 230 -30.75 -13.13 -38.63
C VAL A 230 -32.15 -13.73 -38.43
N LEU A 231 -32.73 -13.62 -37.23
CA LEU A 231 -34.01 -14.25 -36.89
C LEU A 231 -35.25 -13.41 -37.24
N HIS A 232 -35.16 -12.08 -37.29
CA HIS A 232 -36.31 -11.19 -37.59
C HIS A 232 -36.02 -10.20 -38.74
N LYS A 233 -36.65 -10.41 -39.91
CA LYS A 233 -36.59 -9.53 -41.09
C LYS A 233 -37.44 -8.25 -40.96
N THR A 234 -37.40 -7.56 -39.82
CA THR A 234 -38.13 -6.30 -39.61
C THR A 234 -37.18 -5.23 -39.08
N LYS A 235 -36.92 -4.19 -39.90
CA LYS A 235 -35.92 -3.13 -39.65
C LYS A 235 -36.06 -2.43 -38.28
N MET A 236 -37.29 -2.31 -37.77
CA MET A 236 -37.56 -1.65 -36.49
C MET A 236 -37.14 -2.49 -35.28
N THR A 237 -37.19 -3.82 -35.38
CA THR A 237 -36.92 -4.73 -34.26
C THR A 237 -35.41 -4.84 -33.98
N GLY A 238 -34.57 -4.69 -35.01
CA GLY A 238 -33.11 -4.65 -34.86
C GLY A 238 -32.62 -3.38 -34.16
N LEU A 239 -33.25 -2.24 -34.43
CA LEU A 239 -32.86 -0.96 -33.82
C LEU A 239 -33.20 -0.91 -32.32
N ILE A 240 -34.38 -1.44 -31.96
CA ILE A 240 -34.85 -1.45 -30.56
C ILE A 240 -34.04 -2.45 -29.72
N SER A 241 -33.76 -3.63 -30.26
CA SER A 241 -32.99 -4.65 -29.52
C SER A 241 -31.54 -4.22 -29.28
N THR A 242 -30.89 -3.61 -30.28
CA THR A 242 -29.52 -3.10 -30.14
C THR A 242 -29.43 -1.99 -29.10
N THR A 243 -30.34 -1.02 -29.12
CA THR A 243 -30.37 0.07 -28.13
C THR A 243 -30.61 -0.43 -26.70
N VAL A 244 -31.52 -1.38 -26.49
CA VAL A 244 -31.79 -1.96 -25.16
C VAL A 244 -30.60 -2.77 -24.64
N PHE A 245 -29.99 -3.61 -25.46
CA PHE A 245 -28.83 -4.43 -25.05
C PHE A 245 -27.65 -3.56 -24.62
N VAL A 246 -27.42 -2.50 -25.38
CA VAL A 246 -26.32 -1.56 -25.16
C VAL A 246 -26.55 -0.73 -23.91
N PHE A 247 -27.77 -0.27 -23.71
CA PHE A 247 -28.13 0.47 -22.51
C PHE A 247 -27.96 -0.38 -21.25
N ALA A 248 -28.38 -1.65 -21.30
CA ALA A 248 -28.16 -2.61 -20.22
C ALA A 248 -26.66 -2.87 -19.96
N PHE A 249 -25.84 -2.95 -21.01
CA PHE A 249 -24.40 -3.12 -20.88
C PHE A 249 -23.72 -1.92 -20.21
N ILE A 250 -24.08 -0.71 -20.62
CA ILE A 250 -23.53 0.52 -20.02
C ILE A 250 -23.90 0.60 -18.54
N LEU A 251 -25.16 0.30 -18.18
CA LEU A 251 -25.58 0.24 -16.78
C LEU A 251 -24.79 -0.79 -15.98
N LEU A 252 -24.55 -1.98 -16.55
CA LEU A 252 -23.78 -3.04 -15.90
C LEU A 252 -22.30 -2.65 -15.71
N MET A 253 -21.72 -1.93 -16.69
CA MET A 253 -20.35 -1.39 -16.60
C MET A 253 -20.22 -0.30 -15.53
N VAL A 254 -21.19 0.63 -15.45
CA VAL A 254 -21.20 1.70 -14.43
C VAL A 254 -21.31 1.12 -13.01
N TYR A 255 -22.07 0.04 -12.83
CA TYR A 255 -22.21 -0.60 -11.53
C TYR A 255 -20.97 -1.38 -11.08
N GLN A 256 -20.11 -1.80 -12.01
CA GLN A 256 -18.95 -2.64 -11.72
C GLN A 256 -17.60 -1.92 -11.69
N LEU A 257 -17.49 -0.73 -12.30
CA LEU A 257 -16.20 -0.04 -12.41
C LEU A 257 -16.03 1.00 -11.31
N ASP A 258 -15.15 0.69 -10.35
CA ASP A 258 -14.69 1.64 -9.33
C ASP A 258 -13.75 2.73 -9.90
N THR A 259 -13.29 2.57 -11.15
CA THR A 259 -12.32 3.49 -11.78
C THR A 259 -12.94 4.25 -12.96
N PRO A 260 -13.04 5.60 -12.90
CA PRO A 260 -13.75 6.40 -13.89
C PRO A 260 -13.11 6.38 -15.29
N PHE A 261 -11.81 6.12 -15.39
CA PHE A 261 -11.09 6.09 -16.67
C PHE A 261 -11.52 4.94 -17.59
N THR A 262 -11.85 3.79 -17.01
CA THR A 262 -12.20 2.59 -17.78
C THR A 262 -13.61 2.71 -18.39
N VAL A 263 -14.50 3.45 -17.72
CA VAL A 263 -15.85 3.78 -18.23
C VAL A 263 -15.76 4.68 -19.46
N LEU A 264 -14.84 5.64 -19.43
CA LEU A 264 -14.66 6.60 -20.51
C LEU A 264 -14.07 5.94 -21.76
N ALA A 265 -13.11 5.03 -21.58
CA ALA A 265 -12.56 4.21 -22.67
C ALA A 265 -13.61 3.26 -23.29
N ALA A 266 -14.43 2.61 -22.46
CA ALA A 266 -15.52 1.74 -22.94
C ALA A 266 -16.57 2.52 -23.73
N THR A 267 -16.95 3.71 -23.24
CA THR A 267 -17.92 4.59 -23.91
C THR A 267 -17.36 5.11 -25.25
N ALA A 268 -16.08 5.48 -25.32
CA ALA A 268 -15.44 5.91 -26.57
C ALA A 268 -15.36 4.79 -27.61
N ALA A 269 -14.96 3.59 -27.19
CA ALA A 269 -14.92 2.42 -28.08
C ALA A 269 -16.32 2.09 -28.62
N TYR A 270 -17.33 2.18 -27.75
CA TYR A 270 -18.71 1.92 -28.13
C TYR A 270 -19.28 2.98 -29.10
N ALA A 271 -18.98 4.27 -28.86
CA ALA A 271 -19.34 5.36 -29.77
C ALA A 271 -18.71 5.16 -31.16
N ALA A 272 -17.45 4.72 -31.23
CA ALA A 272 -16.78 4.43 -32.50
C ALA A 272 -17.49 3.33 -33.29
N VAL A 273 -17.93 2.25 -32.63
CA VAL A 273 -18.68 1.17 -33.26
C VAL A 273 -20.03 1.67 -33.79
N LEU A 274 -20.77 2.46 -33.00
CA LEU A 274 -22.02 3.06 -33.44
C LEU A 274 -21.84 3.97 -34.67
N VAL A 275 -20.80 4.80 -34.67
CA VAL A 275 -20.49 5.70 -35.79
C VAL A 275 -20.21 4.90 -37.06
N VAL A 276 -19.47 3.79 -36.97
CA VAL A 276 -19.21 2.92 -38.13
C VAL A 276 -20.52 2.32 -38.65
N PHE A 277 -21.35 1.75 -37.78
CA PHE A 277 -22.61 1.12 -38.21
C PHE A 277 -23.63 2.11 -38.78
N VAL A 278 -23.73 3.31 -38.22
CA VAL A 278 -24.63 4.37 -38.72
C VAL A 278 -24.09 4.97 -40.02
N GLY A 279 -22.76 5.14 -40.13
CA GLY A 279 -22.11 5.70 -41.32
C GLY A 279 -22.12 4.78 -42.54
N THR A 280 -22.16 3.45 -42.35
CA THR A 280 -22.15 2.47 -43.46
C THR A 280 -23.55 2.06 -43.95
N ASN A 281 -24.63 2.55 -43.34
CA ASN A 281 -26.01 2.19 -43.68
C ASN A 281 -26.74 3.28 -44.49
N ASN A 282 -25.96 4.11 -45.20
CA ASN A 282 -26.41 5.06 -46.22
C ASN A 282 -26.09 4.52 -47.61
#